data_AF-A0A956N3W7-F1
#
_entry.id   AF-A0A956N3W7-F1
#
_cell.length_a   1.000
_cell.length_b   1.000
_cell.length_c   1.000
_cell.angle_alpha   90.00
_cell.angle_beta   90.00
_cell.angle_gamma   90.00
#
_symmetry.space_group_name_H-M   'P 1'
#
loop_
_entity.id
_entity.type
_entity.pdbx_description
1 polymer ?
#
loop_
_entity_poly.entity_id
_entity_poly.type
_entity_poly.pdbx_seq_one_letter_code
_entity_poly.pdbx_strand_id
1 'polypeptide(L)' 'MEIFIPKEVSFLIDTIYENGYEAFMVGGCVRDNILNLTPNDYDITTSATPQEIMNIFKDYKIIDTGIKHGTVSIILNNNI' A
#
# COMPACT_ATOMS: atom_id res chain seq x y z
N MET A 1 -10.73 6.24 19.17
CA MET A 1 -10.72 6.36 17.70
C MET A 1 -10.19 5.04 17.18
N GLU A 2 -10.97 4.34 16.37
CA GLU A 2 -10.61 3.03 15.83
C GLU A 2 -10.47 3.22 14.32
N ILE A 3 -9.28 2.99 13.79
CA ILE A 3 -9.03 3.04 12.34
C ILE A 3 -9.13 1.60 11.86
N PHE A 4 -10.04 1.35 10.93
CA PHE A 4 -10.14 0.05 10.29
C PHE A 4 -9.05 -0.06 9.23
N ILE A 5 -8.26 -1.12 9.33
CA ILE A 5 -7.19 -1.45 8.38
C ILE A 5 -7.55 -2.80 7.75
N PRO A 6 -7.86 -2.85 6.44
CA PRO A 6 -8.07 -4.10 5.73
C PRO A 6 -6.84 -5.01 5.83
N LYS A 7 -7.04 -6.33 5.81
CA LYS A 7 -5.96 -7.31 5.96
C LYS A 7 -4.91 -7.17 4.86
N GLU A 8 -5.34 -6.87 3.65
CA GLU A 8 -4.52 -6.62 2.48
C GLU A 8 -3.59 -5.41 2.68
N VAL A 9 -4.11 -4.36 3.30
CA VAL A 9 -3.34 -3.13 3.59
C VAL A 9 -2.33 -3.39 4.71
N SER A 10 -2.74 -4.06 5.79
CA SER A 10 -1.81 -4.47 6.86
C SER A 10 -0.69 -5.33 6.30
N PHE A 11 -1.02 -6.35 5.48
CA PHE A 11 -0.05 -7.23 4.85
C PHE A 11 1.01 -6.45 4.05
N LEU A 12 0.59 -5.50 3.22
CA LEU A 12 1.52 -4.67 2.44
C LEU A 12 2.44 -3.85 3.36
N ILE A 13 1.88 -3.19 4.36
CA ILE A 13 2.64 -2.34 5.30
C ILE A 13 3.63 -3.17 6.11
N ASP A 14 3.18 -4.28 6.70
CA ASP A 14 4.00 -5.16 7.52
C ASP A 14 5.14 -5.77 6.70
N THR A 15 4.86 -6.22 5.47
CA THR A 15 5.90 -6.75 4.56
C THR A 15 6.97 -5.70 4.24
N ILE A 16 6.59 -4.43 4.05
CA ILE A 16 7.55 -3.35 3.78
C ILE A 16 8.39 -3.05 5.04
N TYR A 17 7.78 -3.03 6.23
CA TYR A 17 8.48 -2.88 7.50
C TYR A 17 9.48 -4.02 7.76
N GLU A 18 9.10 -5.26 7.51
CA GLU A 18 9.98 -6.43 7.66
C GLU A 18 11.19 -6.37 6.73
N ASN A 19 11.10 -5.64 5.62
CA ASN A 19 12.21 -5.39 4.69
C ASN A 19 13.04 -4.13 5.05
N GLY A 20 12.76 -3.48 6.19
CA GLY A 20 13.55 -2.37 6.72
C GLY A 20 13.17 -0.98 6.20
N TYR A 21 11.99 -0.85 5.58
CA TYR A 21 11.47 0.43 5.09
C TYR A 21 10.25 0.86 5.89
N GLU A 22 9.98 2.16 5.92
CA GLU A 22 8.77 2.68 6.56
C GLU A 22 7.60 2.59 5.57
N ALA A 23 6.40 2.32 6.07
CA ALA A 23 5.18 2.32 5.27
C ALA A 23 3.98 2.83 6.07
N PHE A 24 3.12 3.63 5.43
CA PHE A 24 1.98 4.27 6.08
C PHE A 24 0.78 4.38 5.14
N MET A 25 -0.42 4.19 5.69
CA MET A 25 -1.65 4.63 5.03
C MET A 25 -1.69 6.17 4.98
N VAL A 26 -2.10 6.72 3.83
CA VAL A 26 -2.21 8.17 3.63
C VAL A 26 -3.49 8.53 2.87
N GLY A 27 -3.74 9.83 2.72
CA GLY A 27 -4.79 10.33 1.84
C GLY A 27 -6.20 10.16 2.41
N GLY A 28 -7.16 9.90 1.51
CA GLY A 28 -8.59 9.89 1.81
C GLY A 28 -8.97 8.85 2.86
N CYS A 29 -8.34 7.66 2.82
CA CYS A 29 -8.65 6.58 3.75
C CYS A 29 -8.41 6.96 5.21
N VAL A 30 -7.38 7.75 5.50
CA VAL A 30 -7.08 8.24 6.86
C VAL A 30 -8.13 9.26 7.29
N ARG A 31 -8.43 10.24 6.44
CA ARG A 31 -9.47 11.25 6.70
C ARG A 31 -10.82 10.59 6.97
N ASP A 32 -11.22 9.65 6.12
CA ASP A 32 -12.53 9.03 6.16
C ASP A 32 -12.67 8.19 7.45
N ASN A 33 -11.64 7.43 7.85
CA ASN A 33 -11.62 6.74 9.14
C ASN A 33 -11.77 7.71 10.33
N ILE A 34 -11.06 8.85 10.32
CA ILE A 34 -11.17 9.87 11.39
C ILE A 34 -12.60 10.44 11.47
N LEU A 35 -13.28 10.54 10.34
CA LEU A 35 -14.67 11.00 10.25
C LEU A 35 -15.71 9.90 10.49
N ASN A 36 -15.29 8.68 10.82
CA ASN A 36 -16.15 7.48 10.90
C ASN A 36 -16.92 7.20 9.59
N LEU A 37 -16.30 7.49 8.46
CA LEU A 37 -16.74 7.12 7.12
C LEU A 37 -15.96 5.90 6.63
N THR A 38 -16.59 5.10 5.78
CA THR A 38 -15.92 3.96 5.12
C THR A 38 -15.06 4.46 3.94
N PRO A 39 -13.74 4.23 3.93
CA PRO A 39 -12.91 4.55 2.76
C PRO A 39 -13.32 3.75 1.52
N ASN A 40 -13.26 4.37 0.34
CA ASN A 40 -13.50 3.70 -0.93
C ASN A 40 -12.24 3.03 -1.51
N ASP A 41 -11.07 3.56 -1.15
CA ASP A 41 -9.75 3.12 -1.58
C ASP A 41 -8.74 3.33 -0.42
N TYR A 42 -7.55 2.75 -0.58
CA TYR A 42 -6.46 2.83 0.39
C TYR A 42 -5.15 3.12 -0.34
N ASP A 43 -4.53 4.25 -0.01
CA ASP A 43 -3.22 4.64 -0.51
C ASP A 43 -2.14 4.35 0.53
N ILE A 44 -1.01 3.78 0.09
CA ILE A 44 0.16 3.52 0.92
C ILE A 44 1.32 4.35 0.40
N THR A 45 2.04 5.02 1.29
CA THR A 45 3.34 5.62 1.01
C THR A 45 4.44 4.87 1.75
N THR A 46 5.67 4.94 1.24
CA THR A 46 6.83 4.24 1.80
C THR A 46 8.12 5.02 1.57
N SER A 47 9.12 4.77 2.41
CA SER A 47 10.49 5.24 2.16
C SER A 47 11.24 4.42 1.09
N ALA A 48 10.72 3.27 0.68
CA ALA A 48 11.28 2.45 -0.40
C ALA A 48 11.06 3.09 -1.78
N THR A 49 12.07 3.00 -2.64
CA THR A 49 11.98 3.37 -4.05
C THR A 49 11.09 2.39 -4.82
N PRO A 50 10.56 2.78 -6.00
CA PRO A 50 9.80 1.87 -6.86
C PRO A 50 10.53 0.55 -7.16
N GLN A 51 11.84 0.60 -7.38
CA GLN A 51 12.63 -0.61 -7.66
C GLN A 51 12.74 -1.54 -6.46
N GLU A 52 12.86 -0.98 -5.25
CA GLU A 52 12.87 -1.76 -4.00
C GLU A 52 11.49 -2.39 -3.76
N ILE A 53 10.40 -1.65 -3.96
CA ILE A 53 9.04 -2.21 -3.89
C ILE A 53 8.84 -3.33 -4.91
N MET A 54 9.30 -3.15 -6.16
CA MET A 54 9.23 -4.20 -7.17
C MET A 54 10.02 -5.45 -6.77
N ASN A 55 11.13 -5.29 -6.06
CA ASN A 55 11.92 -6.42 -5.56
C ASN A 55 11.26 -7.12 -4.36
N ILE A 56 10.69 -6.37 -3.42
CA ILE A 56 9.99 -6.89 -2.24
C ILE A 56 8.78 -7.73 -2.68
N PHE A 57 8.00 -7.24 -3.64
CA PHE A 57 6.78 -7.90 -4.13
C PHE A 57 6.97 -8.59 -5.48
N LYS A 58 8.19 -9.04 -5.81
CA LYS A 58 8.52 -9.65 -7.11
C LYS A 58 7.68 -10.88 -7.49
N ASP A 59 7.12 -11.57 -6.49
CA ASP A 59 6.28 -12.76 -6.67
C ASP A 59 4.79 -12.40 -6.89
N TYR A 60 4.45 -11.11 -6.85
CA TYR A 60 3.12 -10.57 -7.14
C TYR A 60 3.09 -9.92 -8.53
N LYS A 61 1.89 -9.79 -9.09
CA LYS A 61 1.71 -9.01 -10.31
C LYS A 61 1.85 -7.52 -9.99
N ILE A 62 2.79 -6.87 -10.65
CA ILE A 62 3.07 -5.44 -10.51
C ILE A 62 2.72 -4.71 -11.82
N ILE A 63 2.06 -3.56 -11.70
CA ILE A 63 1.74 -2.66 -12.81
C ILE A 63 2.55 -1.38 -12.64
N ASP A 64 3.25 -0.98 -13.70
CA ASP A 64 3.84 0.36 -13.80
C ASP A 64 2.70 1.37 -14.02
N THR A 65 2.23 1.96 -12.92
CA THR A 65 1.19 3.00 -12.92
C THR A 65 1.77 4.41 -12.91
N GLY A 66 3.10 4.55 -12.93
CA GLY A 66 3.76 5.85 -12.85
C GLY A 66 5.14 5.80 -12.22
N ILE A 67 5.99 4.83 -12.58
CA ILE A 67 7.35 4.68 -12.02
C ILE A 67 8.15 5.99 -12.13
N LYS A 68 7.97 6.77 -13.20
CA LYS A 68 8.59 8.10 -13.37
C LYS A 68 8.25 9.11 -12.26
N HIS A 69 7.14 8.90 -11.57
CA HIS A 69 6.63 9.73 -10.48
C HIS A 69 6.74 9.03 -9.12
N GLY A 70 7.40 7.87 -9.05
CA GLY A 70 7.59 7.14 -7.79
C GLY A 70 6.44 6.21 -7.41
N THR A 71 5.52 5.89 -8.33
CA THR A 71 4.35 5.06 -8.03
C THR A 71 4.38 3.71 -8.75
N VAL A 72 3.90 2.68 -8.06
CA VAL A 72 3.67 1.32 -8.58
C VAL A 72 2.38 0.76 -7.99
N SER A 73 1.76 -0.20 -8.68
CA SER A 73 0.56 -0.87 -8.17
C SER A 73 0.79 -2.37 -8.06
N ILE A 74 0.49 -2.93 -6.88
CA ILE A 74 0.63 -4.36 -6.58
C ILE A 74 -0.76 -5.00 -6.58
N ILE A 75 -0.91 -6.13 -7.27
CA ILE A 75 -2.15 -6.91 -7.31
C ILE A 75 -1.98 -8.13 -6.40
N LEU A 76 -2.69 -8.13 -5.26
CA LEU A 76 -2.59 -9.19 -4.24
C LEU A 76 -3.44 -10.43 -4.54
N ASN A 77 -4.59 -10.26 -5.18
CA ASN A 77 -5.52 -11.36 -5.48
C ASN A 77 -5.59 -11.59 -6.99
N ASN A 78 -5.07 -12.72 -7.45
CA ASN A 78 -5.36 -13.27 -8.78
C ASN A 78 -6.70 -14.03 -8.74
N ASN A 79 -7.82 -13.32 -8.56
CA ASN A 79 -9.08 -13.80 -9.09
C ASN A 79 -9.27 -13.12 -10.45
N ILE A 80 -8.60 -13.66 -11.47
CA ILE A 80 -8.95 -13.38 -12.88
C ILE A 80 -10.10 -14.31 -13.24
#